data_AF-A0A9E4FNM7-F1
#
_entry.id   AF-A0A9E4FNM7-F1
#
_cell.length_a   1.000
_cell.length_b   1.000
_cell.length_c   1.000
_cell.angle_alpha   90.00
_cell.angle_beta   90.00
_cell.angle_gamma   90.00
#
_symmetry.space_group_name_H-M   'P 1'
#
loop_
_entity.id
_entity.type
_entity.pdbx_description
1 polymer ?
#
loop_
_entity_poly.entity_id
_entity_poly.type
_entity_poly.pdbx_seq_one_letter_code
_entity_poly.pdbx_strand_id
1 'polypeptide(L)' 'MDSICLDNIILEGLSGTGKRSVGERVGLALDWRVVEMDSTLEVQAGKCVPRIFAENGEASFRQMERVLLVHI' A
#
# COMPACT_ATOMS: atom_id res chain seq x y z
N MET A 1 -30.03 -0.55 -12.58
CA MET A 1 -28.98 -1.38 -11.94
C MET A 1 -27.86 -0.43 -11.68
N ASP A 2 -27.85 0.16 -10.50
CA ASP A 2 -26.89 1.20 -10.15
C ASP A 2 -25.51 0.56 -10.10
N SER A 3 -24.61 1.02 -10.97
CA SER A 3 -23.21 0.64 -10.94
C SER A 3 -22.63 1.08 -9.61
N ILE A 4 -22.18 0.14 -8.79
CA ILE A 4 -21.30 0.47 -7.67
C ILE A 4 -20.01 0.97 -8.30
N CYS A 5 -19.73 2.28 -8.19
CA CYS A 5 -18.40 2.81 -8.44
C CYS A 5 -17.54 2.30 -7.28
N LEU A 6 -16.89 1.16 -7.48
CA LEU A 6 -16.12 0.53 -6.42
C LEU A 6 -14.83 1.33 -6.24
N ASP A 7 -14.79 2.11 -5.16
CA ASP A 7 -13.56 2.68 -4.61
C ASP A 7 -12.59 1.56 -4.19
N ASN A 8 -11.32 1.90 -4.04
CA ASN A 8 -10.29 0.99 -3.55
C ASN A 8 -10.66 0.38 -2.19
N ILE A 9 -10.36 -0.91 -1.99
CA ILE A 9 -10.38 -1.52 -0.65
C ILE A 9 -9.02 -1.27 0.00
N ILE A 10 -9.02 -0.45 1.06
CA ILE A 10 -7.81 -0.17 1.86
C ILE A 10 -7.77 -1.10 3.07
N LEU A 11 -6.69 -1.85 3.21
CA LEU A 11 -6.44 -2.71 4.38
C LEU A 11 -5.45 -2.03 5.34
N GLU A 12 -5.95 -1.51 6.46
CA GLU A 12 -5.13 -0.92 7.52
C GLU A 12 -4.89 -1.86 8.70
N GLY A 13 -3.85 -1.56 9.49
CA GLY A 13 -3.49 -2.31 10.70
C GLY A 13 -1.98 -2.46 10.89
N LEU A 14 -1.56 -2.97 12.05
CA LEU A 14 -0.14 -3.12 12.40
C LEU A 14 0.59 -4.13 11.51
N SER A 15 1.93 -4.04 11.44
CA SER A 15 2.77 -5.03 10.74
C SER A 15 2.53 -6.43 11.31
N GLY A 16 2.43 -7.45 10.46
CA GLY A 16 2.25 -8.84 10.89
C GLY A 16 0.81 -9.28 11.19
N THR A 17 -0.19 -8.40 11.10
CA THR A 17 -1.61 -8.76 11.33
C THR A 17 -2.29 -9.50 10.17
N GLY A 18 -1.53 -9.86 9.12
CA GLY A 18 -2.05 -10.64 7.99
C GLY A 18 -2.67 -9.85 6.83
N LYS A 19 -2.53 -8.51 6.81
CA LYS A 19 -3.07 -7.63 5.75
C LYS A 19 -2.74 -8.10 4.33
N ARG A 20 -1.48 -8.47 4.09
CA ARG A 20 -1.03 -8.99 2.80
C ARG A 20 -1.79 -10.27 2.40
N SER A 21 -1.86 -11.25 3.30
CA SER A 21 -2.56 -12.51 3.04
C SER A 21 -4.05 -12.31 2.76
N VAL A 22 -4.70 -11.36 3.44
CA VAL A 22 -6.10 -11.01 3.19
C VAL A 22 -6.24 -10.30 1.84
N GLY A 23 -5.39 -9.32 1.55
CA GLY A 23 -5.41 -8.57 0.29
C GLY A 23 -5.21 -9.47 -0.92
N GLU A 24 -4.27 -10.42 -0.88
CA GLU A 24 -4.05 -11.41 -1.95
C GLU A 24 -5.31 -12.27 -2.20
N ARG A 25 -5.99 -12.71 -1.14
CA ARG A 25 -7.23 -13.50 -1.25
C ARG A 25 -8.40 -12.68 -1.79
N VAL A 26 -8.55 -11.45 -1.34
CA VAL A 26 -9.61 -10.53 -1.80
C VAL A 26 -9.37 -10.16 -3.28
N GLY A 27 -8.13 -9.82 -3.64
CA GLY A 27 -7.76 -9.51 -5.02
C GLY A 27 -8.05 -10.68 -5.96
N LEU A 28 -7.67 -11.90 -5.58
CA LEU A 28 -7.98 -13.10 -6.37
C LEU A 28 -9.50 -13.32 -6.51
N ALA A 29 -10.27 -13.13 -5.45
CA ALA A 29 -11.71 -13.36 -5.46
C ALA A 29 -12.49 -12.33 -6.31
N LEU A 30 -11.97 -11.11 -6.41
CA LEU A 30 -12.60 -10.00 -7.14
C LEU A 30 -12.01 -9.78 -8.55
N ASP A 31 -10.96 -10.52 -8.92
CA ASP A 31 -10.11 -10.23 -10.10
C ASP A 31 -9.55 -8.80 -10.08
N TRP A 32 -9.11 -8.38 -8.89
CA TRP A 32 -8.58 -7.04 -8.64
C TRP A 32 -7.07 -7.06 -8.48
N ARG A 33 -6.44 -5.99 -8.96
CA ARG A 33 -5.04 -5.74 -8.67
C ARG A 33 -4.86 -5.46 -7.18
N VAL A 34 -3.85 -6.10 -6.58
CA VAL A 34 -3.41 -5.79 -5.23
C VAL A 34 -2.20 -4.86 -5.31
N VAL A 35 -2.26 -3.76 -4.54
CA VAL A 35 -1.14 -2.82 -4.37
C VAL A 35 -0.60 -2.97 -2.96
N GLU A 36 0.70 -3.28 -2.86
CA GLU A 36 1.42 -3.28 -1.59
C GLU A 36 2.21 -1.95 -1.50
N MET A 37 1.88 -1.11 -0.52
CA MET A 37 2.36 0.27 -0.46
C MET A 37 3.87 0.33 -0.18
N ASP A 38 4.37 -0.45 0.78
CA ASP A 38 5.77 -0.44 1.16
C ASP A 38 6.65 -0.83 -0.03
N SER A 39 6.34 -1.96 -0.68
CA SER A 39 7.04 -2.46 -1.87
C SER A 39 7.00 -1.45 -3.02
N THR A 40 5.88 -0.77 -3.22
CA THR A 40 5.76 0.27 -4.26
C THR A 40 6.66 1.45 -3.95
N LEU A 41 6.73 1.89 -2.70
CA LEU A 41 7.62 2.96 -2.26
C LEU A 41 9.10 2.57 -2.33
N GLU A 42 9.44 1.31 -2.01
CA GLU A 42 10.82 0.81 -2.12
C GLU A 42 11.31 0.86 -3.58
N VAL A 43 10.46 0.46 -4.52
CA VAL A 43 10.75 0.53 -5.97
C VAL A 43 10.92 1.98 -6.41
N GLN A 44 10.02 2.89 -5.99
CA GLN A 44 10.11 4.31 -6.34
C GLN A 44 11.35 4.99 -5.75
N ALA A 45 11.71 4.65 -4.51
CA ALA A 45 12.84 5.24 -3.80
C ALA A 45 14.20 4.61 -4.16
N GLY A 46 14.20 3.40 -4.76
CA GLY A 46 15.42 2.64 -5.05
C GLY A 46 16.13 2.12 -3.79
N LYS A 47 15.42 1.99 -2.66
CA LYS A 47 15.95 1.51 -1.38
C LYS A 47 14.85 0.95 -0.49
N CYS A 48 15.20 0.04 0.41
CA CYS A 48 14.25 -0.58 1.33
C CYS A 48 13.71 0.40 2.38
N VAL A 49 12.52 0.12 2.93
CA VAL A 49 11.85 0.97 3.94
C VAL A 49 12.76 1.28 5.14
N PRO A 50 13.50 0.33 5.76
CA PRO A 50 14.41 0.67 6.85
C PRO A 50 15.47 1.71 6.46
N ARG A 51 15.95 1.67 5.22
CA ARG A 51 16.93 2.64 4.70
C ARG A 51 16.30 4.00 4.43
N ILE A 52 15.04 4.03 3.97
CA ILE A 52 14.26 5.28 3.86
C ILE A 52 14.11 5.93 5.23
N PHE A 53 13.70 5.18 6.25
CA PHE A 53 13.58 5.71 7.61
C PHE A 53 14.92 6.23 8.15
N ALA A 54 16.00 5.48 7.96
CA ALA A 54 17.33 5.87 8.43
C ALA A 54 17.88 7.14 7.75
N GLU A 55 17.66 7.30 6.44
CA GLU A 55 18.23 8.42 5.66
C GLU A 55 17.30 9.64 5.60
N ASN A 56 15.98 9.44 5.60
CA ASN A 56 14.98 10.50 5.36
C ASN A 56 14.05 10.78 6.54
N GLY A 57 14.03 9.89 7.54
CA GLY A 57 13.13 9.98 8.69
C GLY A 57 11.69 9.57 8.39
N GLU A 58 10.96 9.26 9.47
CA GLU A 58 9.57 8.81 9.39
C GLU A 58 8.65 9.84 8.71
N ALA A 59 8.81 11.13 9.01
CA ALA A 59 7.95 12.18 8.44
C ALA A 59 7.98 12.20 6.90
N SER A 60 9.17 11.97 6.32
CA SER A 60 9.33 11.86 4.87
C SER A 60 8.64 10.59 4.34
N PHE A 61 8.82 9.45 5.01
CA PHE A 61 8.11 8.22 4.68
C PHE A 61 6.59 8.38 4.68
N ARG A 62 6.03 9.01 5.73
CA ARG A 62 4.58 9.29 5.80
C ARG A 62 4.12 10.23 4.69
N GLN A 63 4.96 11.16 4.23
CA GLN A 63 4.62 12.01 3.10
C GLN A 63 4.60 11.21 1.80
N MET A 64 5.56 10.29 1.60
CA MET A 64 5.57 9.39 0.45
C MET A 64 4.35 8.48 0.42
N GLU A 65 3.95 7.89 1.55
CA GLU A 65 2.70 7.11 1.67
C GLU A 65 1.48 7.93 1.25
N ARG A 66 1.33 9.16 1.78
CA ARG A 66 0.21 10.05 1.44
C ARG A 66 0.15 10.38 -0.05
N VAL A 67 1.31 10.67 -0.65
CA VAL A 67 1.40 10.96 -2.09
C VAL A 67 1.03 9.72 -2.89
N LEU A 68 1.52 8.53 -2.53
CA LEU A 68 1.19 7.31 -3.25
C LEU A 68 -0.31 6.99 -3.15
N LEU A 69 -0.91 7.10 -1.95
CA LEU A 69 -2.31 6.76 -1.69
C LEU A 69 -3.31 7.50 -2.59
N VAL A 70 -3.00 8.73 -3.00
CA VAL A 70 -3.88 9.54 -3.87
C VAL A 70 -3.66 9.29 -5.37
N HIS A 71 -2.68 8.46 -5.74
CA HIS A 71 -2.33 8.14 -7.14
C HIS A 71 -2.57 6.66 -7.50
N ILE A 72 -3.09 5.85 -6.58
CA ILE A 72 -3.34 4.41 -6.79
C ILE A 72 -4.82 4.09 -6.90
#